data_AF-A0A9E8MJX4-F1
#
_entry.id   AF-A0A9E8MJX4-F1
#
_cell.length_a   1.000
_cell.length_b   1.000
_cell.length_c   1.000
_cell.angle_alpha   90.00
_cell.angle_beta   90.00
_cell.angle_gamma   90.00
#
_symmetry.space_group_name_H-M   'P 1'
#
loop_
_entity.id
_entity.type
_entity.pdbx_description
1 polymer ?
#
loop_
_entity_poly.entity_id
_entity_poly.type
_entity_poly.pdbx_seq_one_letter_code
_entity_poly.pdbx_strand_id
1 'polypeptide(L)'
;MSFAQPSGRPERPSSPFAFPDESTLGGSVRPAGARSAVRRGSPTSTHGSALGTGFLGIGVAIVAALQSMIGLGLFLARAGDYPVLLPALGAWMLLLVTFLGLIITISATGERLPDWLYAVFLTALAAVVALDFAAIAPLDDIGRWATASVSAGFVLLVVVTLRAQWEVLAAAIALGAAFVVAIVLTTPLTPITIPAQIVTVALAVAPGVSGVLLVAGFERMLKRELDRVLVQSTVTAPRLAVGMLASEELARLDLAAEELLDAVAEGKVPLPLRPKIASQASGLATELRLHLLEGRRETWLFHAVTESEQLGKRVTVSDPGTLAGLLDDVQRDALLAALWMFGADPLGSAPAESVSVALGPMTSATIDGHGRTLVPVVIEVAGLKRNRVDPGVWEALDKVGRYSDSTAKGAVRIEIDCAVENPVDAARPS
;
A
#
# COMPACT_ATOMS: atom_id res chain seq x y z
N MET A 1 -25.16 0.41 -95.19
CA MET A 1 -24.68 1.59 -94.43
C MET A 1 -24.35 1.07 -93.03
N SER A 2 -23.07 0.85 -92.68
CA SER A 2 -22.12 1.87 -92.16
C SER A 2 -22.56 2.31 -90.75
N PHE A 3 -21.87 2.10 -89.61
CA PHE A 3 -20.47 1.89 -89.24
C PHE A 3 -20.42 0.93 -88.02
N ALA A 4 -19.45 0.01 -87.96
CA ALA A 4 -19.01 -0.66 -86.72
C ALA A 4 -17.48 -0.59 -86.66
N GLN A 5 -16.98 -0.07 -85.55
CA GLN A 5 -15.58 0.29 -85.32
C GLN A 5 -14.74 -0.97 -84.98
N PRO A 6 -13.49 -1.10 -85.49
CA PRO A 6 -12.70 -2.30 -85.31
C PRO A 6 -11.77 -2.27 -84.09
N SER A 7 -11.38 -3.50 -83.76
CA SER A 7 -10.45 -4.01 -82.76
C SER A 7 -9.03 -3.43 -82.79
N GLY A 8 -8.35 -3.56 -81.64
CA GLY A 8 -6.92 -3.88 -81.64
C GLY A 8 -6.12 -3.29 -80.48
N ARG A 9 -5.78 -4.11 -79.48
CA ARG A 9 -4.43 -4.11 -78.88
C ARG A 9 -4.06 -5.49 -78.33
N PRO A 10 -2.83 -5.98 -78.58
CA PRO A 10 -2.39 -7.34 -78.27
C PRO A 10 -1.69 -7.46 -76.90
N GLU A 11 -1.64 -8.69 -76.40
CA GLU A 11 -0.98 -9.14 -75.17
C GLU A 11 0.55 -8.93 -75.15
N ARG A 12 1.10 -8.74 -73.94
CA ARG A 12 2.46 -9.15 -73.50
C ARG A 12 2.62 -8.98 -71.96
N PRO A 13 3.61 -9.61 -71.31
CA PRO A 13 3.46 -10.85 -70.54
C PRO A 13 3.70 -10.69 -69.01
N SER A 14 3.56 -11.81 -68.30
CA SER A 14 3.58 -11.99 -66.85
C SER A 14 4.96 -11.94 -66.14
N SER A 15 4.88 -11.60 -64.85
CA SER A 15 5.70 -12.02 -63.67
C SER A 15 6.50 -10.90 -62.99
N PRO A 16 6.91 -11.08 -61.72
CA PRO A 16 6.10 -11.35 -60.51
C PRO A 16 6.49 -10.35 -59.38
N PHE A 17 5.96 -10.53 -58.16
CA PHE A 17 6.13 -9.69 -56.94
C PHE A 17 5.07 -8.61 -56.72
N ALA A 18 3.90 -9.08 -56.31
CA ALA A 18 3.05 -8.31 -55.41
C ALA A 18 3.66 -8.40 -54.00
N PHE A 19 3.85 -7.25 -53.34
CA PHE A 19 4.20 -7.21 -51.92
C PHE A 19 3.10 -7.93 -51.13
N PRO A 20 3.43 -8.81 -50.17
CA PRO A 20 2.43 -9.32 -49.25
C PRO A 20 2.00 -8.16 -48.34
N ASP A 21 0.70 -7.88 -48.32
CA ASP A 21 0.08 -7.09 -47.26
C ASP A 21 0.21 -7.90 -45.96
N GLU A 22 1.30 -7.66 -45.22
CA GLU A 22 1.43 -8.07 -43.82
C GLU A 22 0.52 -7.20 -42.96
N SER A 23 -0.77 -7.49 -43.04
CA SER A 23 -1.77 -7.14 -42.04
C SER A 23 -1.68 -8.12 -40.88
N THR A 24 -0.59 -8.07 -40.12
CA THR A 24 -0.53 -8.60 -38.76
C THR A 24 -0.59 -7.43 -37.79
N LEU A 25 -1.63 -7.41 -36.95
CA LEU A 25 -2.03 -6.36 -36.00
C LEU A 25 -2.96 -5.30 -36.59
N GLY A 26 -4.26 -5.47 -36.35
CA GLY A 26 -5.27 -4.45 -36.57
C GLY A 26 -4.98 -3.22 -35.71
N GLY A 27 -4.45 -2.17 -36.33
CA GLY A 27 -4.26 -0.86 -35.73
C GLY A 27 -4.28 0.20 -36.81
N SER A 28 -5.38 0.97 -36.89
CA SER A 28 -5.46 2.10 -37.81
C SER A 28 -4.48 3.19 -37.40
N VAL A 29 -3.48 3.46 -38.26
CA VAL A 29 -2.55 4.59 -38.08
C VAL A 29 -3.28 5.88 -38.43
N ARG A 30 -3.62 6.69 -37.42
CA ARG A 30 -4.03 8.09 -37.63
C ARG A 30 -2.80 8.96 -37.90
N PRO A 31 -2.86 9.90 -38.85
CA PRO A 31 -1.73 10.77 -39.16
C PRO A 31 -1.42 11.74 -38.01
N ALA A 32 -0.12 11.96 -37.81
CA ALA A 32 0.46 12.80 -36.78
C ALA A 32 0.04 14.27 -36.89
N GLY A 33 -0.48 14.84 -35.81
CA GLY A 33 -0.86 16.26 -35.79
C GLY A 33 -1.73 16.69 -34.62
N ALA A 34 -1.42 16.30 -33.38
CA ALA A 34 -2.01 16.93 -32.20
C ALA A 34 -0.99 16.93 -31.05
N ARG A 35 -0.39 18.10 -30.79
CA ARG A 35 0.43 18.35 -29.60
C ARG A 35 -0.50 18.36 -28.38
N SER A 36 -0.66 17.21 -27.72
CA SER A 36 -1.25 17.15 -26.39
C SER A 36 -0.13 17.30 -25.38
N ALA A 37 -0.07 18.46 -24.73
CA ALA A 37 0.80 18.73 -23.60
C ALA A 37 0.29 17.93 -22.38
N VAL A 38 0.63 16.64 -22.33
CA VAL A 38 0.50 15.85 -21.12
C VAL A 38 1.72 16.17 -20.26
N ARG A 39 1.53 17.11 -19.33
CA ARG A 39 2.41 17.33 -18.19
C ARG A 39 2.52 16.01 -17.44
N ARG A 40 3.61 15.28 -17.70
CA ARG A 40 4.00 14.03 -17.06
C ARG A 40 4.30 14.35 -15.58
N GLY A 41 3.26 14.33 -14.76
CA GLY A 41 3.42 14.29 -13.32
C GLY A 41 4.03 12.94 -12.96
N SER A 42 5.23 12.97 -12.37
CA SER A 42 5.80 11.82 -11.68
C SER A 42 4.74 11.24 -10.72
N PRO A 43 4.46 9.93 -10.72
CA PRO A 43 3.58 9.32 -9.75
C PRO A 43 4.33 9.23 -8.41
N THR A 44 4.53 10.37 -7.75
CA THR A 44 4.77 10.35 -6.31
C THR A 44 3.47 9.89 -5.67
N SER A 45 3.50 8.68 -5.12
CA SER A 45 2.47 7.93 -4.40
C SER A 45 1.90 8.63 -3.14
N THR A 46 1.93 9.96 -3.08
CA THR A 46 1.64 10.74 -1.87
C THR A 46 0.21 11.28 -1.82
N HIS A 47 -0.52 11.33 -2.94
CA HIS A 47 -1.85 11.96 -2.97
C HIS A 47 -2.99 11.07 -2.43
N GLY A 48 -2.83 9.73 -2.39
CA GLY A 48 -3.81 8.84 -1.74
C GLY A 48 -3.74 8.88 -0.20
N SER A 49 -2.56 9.18 0.36
CA SER A 49 -2.32 9.24 1.82
C SER A 49 -2.84 10.54 2.45
N ALA A 50 -2.88 11.64 1.68
CA ALA A 50 -3.34 12.94 2.17
C ALA A 50 -4.85 13.01 2.44
N LEU A 51 -5.66 12.24 1.72
CA LEU A 51 -7.13 12.26 1.88
C LEU A 51 -7.57 11.60 3.20
N GLY A 52 -7.01 10.44 3.57
CA GLY A 52 -7.39 9.74 4.80
C GLY A 52 -6.91 10.41 6.10
N THR A 53 -5.71 11.00 6.07
CA THR A 53 -5.10 11.65 7.24
C THR A 53 -5.73 13.00 7.58
N GLY A 54 -6.14 13.78 6.56
CA GLY A 54 -6.84 15.05 6.74
C GLY A 54 -8.20 14.91 7.45
N PHE A 55 -9.01 13.93 7.06
CA PHE A 55 -10.31 13.68 7.71
C PHE A 55 -10.16 13.18 9.15
N LEU A 56 -9.14 12.36 9.43
CA LEU A 56 -8.85 11.90 10.78
C LEU A 56 -8.44 13.06 11.70
N GLY A 57 -7.59 13.97 11.21
CA GLY A 57 -7.17 15.16 11.95
C GLY A 57 -8.33 16.09 12.32
N ILE A 58 -9.26 16.32 11.37
CA ILE A 58 -10.46 17.15 11.61
C ILE A 58 -11.37 16.51 12.67
N GLY A 59 -11.66 15.22 12.55
CA GLY A 59 -12.53 14.51 13.51
C GLY A 59 -11.97 14.55 14.93
N VAL A 60 -10.66 14.34 15.06
CA VAL A 60 -9.94 14.43 16.34
C VAL A 60 -10.00 15.85 16.94
N ALA A 61 -9.81 16.89 16.12
CA ALA A 61 -9.91 18.27 16.58
C ALA A 61 -11.32 18.62 17.07
N ILE A 62 -12.37 18.12 16.41
CA ILE A 62 -13.76 18.29 16.84
C ILE A 62 -14.00 17.64 18.21
N VAL A 63 -13.53 16.41 18.41
CA VAL A 63 -13.65 15.72 19.71
C VAL A 63 -12.94 16.50 20.81
N ALA A 64 -11.73 16.99 20.57
CA ALA A 64 -10.99 17.81 21.51
C ALA A 64 -11.70 19.14 21.83
N ALA A 65 -12.28 19.79 20.81
CA ALA A 65 -13.03 21.03 20.98
C ALA A 65 -14.32 20.83 21.79
N LEU A 66 -15.11 19.80 21.47
CA LEU A 66 -16.34 19.46 22.21
C LEU A 66 -16.04 19.17 23.68
N GLN A 67 -15.01 18.37 23.95
CA GLN A 67 -14.62 18.06 25.32
C GLN A 67 -14.08 19.29 26.06
N SER A 68 -13.33 20.16 25.38
CA SER A 68 -12.89 21.43 25.96
C SER A 68 -14.07 22.34 26.30
N MET A 69 -15.14 22.33 25.49
CA MET A 69 -16.36 23.09 25.78
C MET A 69 -17.09 22.55 27.02
N ILE A 70 -17.15 21.22 27.20
CA ILE A 70 -17.69 20.58 28.40
C ILE A 70 -16.85 20.95 29.63
N GLY A 71 -15.52 20.83 29.54
CA GLY A 71 -14.60 21.19 30.62
C GLY A 71 -14.74 22.66 31.03
N LEU A 72 -14.83 23.56 30.05
CA LEU A 72 -15.00 24.99 30.29
C LEU A 72 -16.37 25.28 30.93
N GLY A 73 -17.43 24.62 30.48
CA GLY A 73 -18.75 24.72 31.08
C GLY A 73 -18.76 24.27 32.55
N LEU A 74 -18.07 23.17 32.87
CA LEU A 74 -17.91 22.70 34.25
C LEU A 74 -17.11 23.67 35.11
N PHE A 75 -16.06 24.28 34.56
CA PHE A 75 -15.29 25.32 35.23
C PHE A 75 -16.17 26.54 35.54
N LEU A 76 -16.90 27.06 34.55
CA LEU A 76 -17.77 28.23 34.71
C LEU A 76 -18.88 27.99 35.72
N ALA A 77 -19.49 26.80 35.72
CA ALA A 77 -20.52 26.40 36.68
C ALA A 77 -20.01 26.35 38.14
N ARG A 78 -18.70 26.27 38.31
CA ARG A 78 -17.99 26.08 39.59
C ARG A 78 -17.11 27.26 39.97
N ALA A 79 -17.11 28.33 39.18
CA ALA A 79 -16.17 29.44 39.34
C ALA A 79 -16.25 30.11 40.73
N GLY A 80 -17.42 30.08 41.38
CA GLY A 80 -17.63 30.63 42.72
C GLY A 80 -17.00 29.82 43.85
N ASP A 81 -16.67 28.55 43.62
CA ASP A 81 -16.09 27.65 44.63
C ASP A 81 -14.55 27.72 44.66
N TYR A 82 -13.93 28.36 43.66
CA TYR A 82 -12.47 28.49 43.58
C TYR A 82 -11.97 29.54 44.57
N PRO A 83 -10.95 29.23 45.41
CA PRO A 83 -10.37 30.20 46.34
C PRO A 83 -9.75 31.40 45.62
N VAL A 84 -9.08 31.14 44.49
CA VAL A 84 -8.50 32.16 43.61
C VAL A 84 -8.74 31.73 42.17
N LEU A 85 -9.45 32.57 41.40
CA LEU A 85 -9.89 32.23 40.05
C LEU A 85 -8.81 32.45 38.97
N LEU A 86 -7.85 33.35 39.23
CA LEU A 86 -6.80 33.72 38.28
C LEU A 86 -6.00 32.52 37.68
N PRO A 87 -5.48 31.56 38.48
CA PRO A 87 -4.73 30.44 37.91
C PRO A 87 -5.58 29.55 36.99
N ALA A 88 -6.85 29.30 37.34
CA ALA A 88 -7.75 28.49 36.51
C ALA A 88 -8.12 29.21 35.20
N LEU A 89 -8.39 30.52 35.25
CA LEU A 89 -8.60 31.34 34.05
C LEU A 89 -7.35 31.35 33.15
N GLY A 90 -6.17 31.48 33.76
CA GLY A 90 -4.89 31.41 33.05
C GLY A 90 -4.69 30.07 32.34
N ALA A 91 -5.02 28.95 33.00
CA ALA A 91 -4.96 27.62 32.41
C ALA A 91 -5.87 27.50 31.18
N TRP A 92 -7.12 27.95 31.27
CA TRP A 92 -8.07 27.91 30.16
C TRP A 92 -7.67 28.80 28.99
N MET A 93 -7.22 30.03 29.26
CA MET A 93 -6.76 30.94 28.21
C MET A 93 -5.52 30.38 27.50
N LEU A 94 -4.57 29.84 28.26
CA LEU A 94 -3.37 29.22 27.70
C LEU A 94 -3.73 27.98 26.88
N LEU A 95 -4.64 27.13 27.35
CA LEU A 95 -5.12 25.96 26.62
C LEU A 95 -5.79 26.36 25.31
N LEU A 96 -6.67 27.38 25.34
CA LEU A 96 -7.34 27.89 24.15
C LEU A 96 -6.34 28.40 23.12
N VAL A 97 -5.40 29.26 23.54
CA VAL A 97 -4.36 29.79 22.65
C VAL A 97 -3.49 28.68 22.07
N THR A 98 -3.11 27.70 22.90
CA THR A 98 -2.29 26.56 22.48
C THR A 98 -3.03 25.68 21.48
N PHE A 99 -4.30 25.39 21.72
CA PHE A 99 -5.15 24.58 20.84
C PHE A 99 -5.37 25.29 19.49
N LEU A 100 -5.74 26.57 19.50
CA LEU A 100 -5.97 27.34 18.28
C LEU A 100 -4.67 27.54 17.49
N GLY A 101 -3.58 27.88 18.19
CA GLY A 101 -2.26 28.04 17.60
C GLY A 101 -1.78 26.75 16.94
N LEU A 102 -2.04 25.60 17.56
CA LEU A 102 -1.75 24.30 16.97
C LEU A 102 -2.55 24.09 15.68
N ILE A 103 -3.86 24.30 15.68
CA ILE A 103 -4.71 24.15 14.49
C ILE A 103 -4.24 25.05 13.34
N ILE A 104 -3.96 26.33 13.62
CA ILE A 104 -3.47 27.29 12.63
C ILE A 104 -2.11 26.86 12.08
N THR A 105 -1.21 26.36 12.94
CA THR A 105 0.11 25.94 12.49
C THR A 105 0.05 24.69 11.62
N ILE A 106 -0.84 23.75 11.96
CA ILE A 106 -1.09 22.55 11.16
C ILE A 106 -1.64 22.94 9.78
N SER A 107 -2.62 23.85 9.73
CA SER A 107 -3.18 24.30 8.46
C SER A 107 -2.18 25.06 7.59
N ALA A 108 -1.16 25.69 8.19
CA ALA A 108 -0.10 26.38 7.46
C ALA A 108 1.05 25.46 7.00
N THR A 109 1.36 24.39 7.74
CA THR A 109 2.60 23.60 7.53
C THR A 109 2.37 22.26 6.84
N GLY A 110 1.15 21.72 6.85
CA GLY A 110 0.68 20.63 5.97
C GLY A 110 1.24 19.22 6.21
N GLU A 111 2.53 19.04 6.50
CA GLU A 111 3.17 17.73 6.33
C GLU A 111 3.87 17.16 7.57
N ARG A 112 4.27 17.97 8.57
CA ARG A 112 4.81 17.52 9.88
C ARG A 112 4.99 18.69 10.84
N LEU A 113 4.92 18.41 12.14
CA LEU A 113 5.14 19.41 13.18
C LEU A 113 6.64 19.40 13.60
N PRO A 114 7.40 20.50 13.47
CA PRO A 114 8.82 20.55 13.85
C PRO A 114 9.07 20.26 15.34
N ASP A 115 10.22 19.67 15.68
CA ASP A 115 10.57 19.26 17.06
C ASP A 115 10.54 20.40 18.07
N TRP A 116 11.04 21.58 17.69
CA TRP A 116 11.02 22.75 18.56
C TRP A 116 9.58 23.21 18.86
N LEU A 117 8.69 23.15 17.87
CA LEU A 117 7.30 23.56 18.02
C LEU A 117 6.53 22.54 18.87
N TYR A 118 6.84 21.26 18.70
CA TYR A 118 6.31 20.21 19.56
C TYR A 118 6.75 20.37 21.01
N ALA A 119 8.02 20.69 21.25
CA ALA A 119 8.52 20.98 22.60
C ALA A 119 7.82 22.20 23.22
N VAL A 120 7.61 23.27 22.44
CA VAL A 120 6.84 24.44 22.89
C VAL A 120 5.40 24.06 23.23
N PHE A 121 4.75 23.26 22.39
CA PHE A 121 3.39 22.77 22.62
C PHE A 121 3.29 21.92 23.90
N LEU A 122 4.20 20.97 24.12
CA LEU A 122 4.25 20.17 25.35
C LEU A 122 4.52 21.03 26.58
N THR A 123 5.40 22.02 26.47
CA THR A 123 5.68 22.96 27.56
C THR A 123 4.45 23.79 27.91
N ALA A 124 3.69 24.25 26.90
CA ALA A 124 2.44 24.96 27.10
C ALA A 124 1.39 24.07 27.78
N LEU A 125 1.21 22.82 27.35
CA LEU A 125 0.31 21.87 28.01
C LEU A 125 0.73 21.59 29.46
N ALA A 126 2.03 21.42 29.73
CA ALA A 126 2.54 21.23 31.08
C ALA A 126 2.24 22.45 31.97
N ALA A 127 2.39 23.67 31.43
CA ALA A 127 2.02 24.89 32.12
C ALA A 127 0.50 24.99 32.38
N VAL A 128 -0.35 24.57 31.44
CA VAL A 128 -1.81 24.48 31.65
C VAL A 128 -2.11 23.55 32.83
N VAL A 129 -1.52 22.35 32.85
CA VAL A 129 -1.74 21.37 33.92
C VAL A 129 -1.25 21.91 35.26
N ALA A 130 -0.07 22.54 35.30
CA ALA A 130 0.46 23.14 36.52
C ALA A 130 -0.43 24.28 37.07
N LEU A 131 -0.94 25.15 36.19
CA LEU A 131 -1.86 26.22 36.56
C LEU A 131 -3.20 25.68 37.08
N ASP A 132 -3.75 24.66 36.43
CA ASP A 132 -4.99 24.01 36.85
C ASP A 132 -4.81 23.36 38.24
N PHE A 133 -3.71 22.63 38.45
CA PHE A 133 -3.39 22.03 39.74
C PHE A 133 -3.17 23.07 40.83
N ALA A 134 -2.49 24.18 40.54
CA ALA A 134 -2.33 25.27 41.50
C ALA A 134 -3.66 25.90 41.90
N ALA A 135 -4.63 26.00 40.97
CA ALA A 135 -5.94 26.55 41.25
C ALA A 135 -6.78 25.65 42.16
N ILE A 136 -6.67 24.33 41.99
CA ILE A 136 -7.47 23.33 42.72
C ILE A 136 -6.74 22.75 43.94
N ALA A 137 -5.45 23.05 44.14
CA ALA A 137 -4.66 22.55 45.27
C ALA A 137 -5.33 22.76 46.64
N PRO A 138 -5.98 23.91 46.95
CA PRO A 138 -6.64 24.11 48.25
C PRO A 138 -8.00 23.41 48.40
N LEU A 139 -8.49 22.76 47.33
CA LEU A 139 -9.80 22.08 47.32
C LEU A 139 -9.70 20.59 47.65
N ASP A 140 -8.48 20.05 47.78
CA ASP A 140 -8.17 18.67 48.18
C ASP A 140 -8.92 17.58 47.40
N ASP A 141 -9.37 17.83 46.17
CA ASP A 141 -10.08 16.85 45.33
C ASP A 141 -9.83 17.08 43.83
N ILE A 142 -8.73 16.52 43.33
CA ILE A 142 -8.35 16.70 41.91
C ILE A 142 -9.41 16.13 40.98
N GLY A 143 -9.90 14.92 41.27
CA GLY A 143 -10.87 14.20 40.45
C GLY A 143 -12.13 14.99 40.19
N ARG A 144 -12.59 15.81 41.15
CA ARG A 144 -13.79 16.62 41.01
C ARG A 144 -13.56 17.96 40.30
N TRP A 145 -12.42 18.60 40.53
CA TRP A 145 -12.19 20.00 40.13
C TRP A 145 -11.29 20.18 38.91
N ALA A 146 -10.46 19.20 38.57
CA ALA A 146 -9.59 19.25 37.40
C ALA A 146 -10.41 19.32 36.10
N THR A 147 -10.28 20.43 35.37
CA THR A 147 -11.06 20.66 34.14
C THR A 147 -10.14 20.97 32.97
N ALA A 148 -9.26 21.97 33.09
CA ALA A 148 -8.35 22.35 32.01
C ALA A 148 -7.29 21.26 31.76
N SER A 149 -6.75 20.65 32.83
CA SER A 149 -5.79 19.54 32.75
C SER A 149 -6.35 18.27 32.12
N VAL A 150 -7.65 18.00 32.32
CA VAL A 150 -8.35 16.88 31.66
C VAL A 150 -8.51 17.18 30.16
N SER A 151 -8.96 18.39 29.82
CA SER A 151 -9.09 18.82 28.42
C SER A 151 -7.75 18.85 27.68
N ALA A 152 -6.64 19.16 28.37
CA ALA A 152 -5.29 19.07 27.83
C ALA A 152 -4.95 17.65 27.31
N GLY A 153 -5.45 16.60 27.97
CA GLY A 153 -5.33 15.21 27.51
C GLY A 153 -6.01 14.93 26.16
N PHE A 154 -7.13 15.61 25.89
CA PHE A 154 -7.81 15.51 24.59
C PHE A 154 -7.11 16.33 23.51
N VAL A 155 -6.51 17.47 23.88
CA VAL A 155 -5.72 18.28 22.95
C VAL A 155 -4.48 17.54 22.44
N LEU A 156 -3.91 16.62 23.22
CA LEU A 156 -2.85 15.72 22.74
C LEU A 156 -3.26 14.87 21.52
N LEU A 157 -4.56 14.56 21.37
CA LEU A 157 -5.05 13.78 20.22
C LEU A 157 -4.70 14.45 18.89
N VAL A 158 -4.74 15.78 18.83
CA VAL A 158 -4.52 16.57 17.60
C VAL A 158 -3.13 16.32 17.02
N VAL A 159 -2.16 15.92 17.86
CA VAL A 159 -0.77 15.71 17.45
C VAL A 159 -0.47 14.23 17.13
N VAL A 160 -1.40 13.31 17.42
CA VAL A 160 -1.23 11.86 17.18
C VAL A 160 -0.90 11.54 15.72
N THR A 161 -1.50 12.27 14.77
CA THR A 161 -1.28 12.03 13.33
C THR A 161 -0.05 12.73 12.77
N LEU A 162 0.63 13.57 13.56
CA LEU A 162 1.70 14.47 13.11
C LEU A 162 3.08 14.13 13.68
N ARG A 163 3.12 13.25 14.69
CA ARG A 163 4.33 12.91 15.46
C ARG A 163 4.45 11.41 15.64
N ALA A 164 5.63 10.96 16.08
CA ALA A 164 5.86 9.56 16.33
C ALA A 164 4.98 9.06 17.48
N GLN A 165 4.43 7.84 17.32
CA GLN A 165 3.55 7.19 18.30
C GLN A 165 4.16 7.16 19.71
N TRP A 166 5.48 6.96 19.81
CA TRP A 166 6.20 6.92 21.08
C TRP A 166 6.25 8.26 21.81
N GLU A 167 6.35 9.38 21.10
CA GLU A 167 6.41 10.72 21.71
C GLU A 167 5.07 11.07 22.34
N VAL A 168 3.98 10.80 21.63
CA VAL A 168 2.61 11.06 22.12
C VAL A 168 2.26 10.14 23.28
N LEU A 169 2.68 8.87 23.23
CA LEU A 169 2.50 7.94 24.33
C LEU A 169 3.30 8.39 25.57
N ALA A 170 4.55 8.86 25.40
CA ALA A 170 5.35 9.39 26.49
C ALA A 170 4.70 10.62 27.13
N ALA A 171 4.14 11.53 26.32
CA ALA A 171 3.40 12.69 26.82
C ALA A 171 2.14 12.29 27.61
N ALA A 172 1.38 11.31 27.11
CA ALA A 172 0.20 10.78 27.80
C ALA A 172 0.57 10.09 29.15
N ILE A 173 1.67 9.34 29.19
CA ILE A 173 2.20 8.73 30.42
C ILE A 173 2.65 9.82 31.40
N ALA A 174 3.36 10.84 30.92
CA ALA A 174 3.79 11.97 31.76
C ALA A 174 2.59 12.72 32.35
N LEU A 175 1.53 12.94 31.57
CA LEU A 175 0.28 13.53 32.04
C LEU A 175 -0.37 12.66 33.11
N GLY A 176 -0.50 11.35 32.88
CA GLY A 176 -1.03 10.40 33.86
C GLY A 176 -0.24 10.38 35.16
N ALA A 177 1.09 10.38 35.06
CA ALA A 177 1.99 10.46 36.21
C ALA A 177 1.79 11.77 36.99
N ALA A 178 1.65 12.90 36.30
CA ALA A 178 1.38 14.19 36.94
C ALA A 178 0.07 14.17 37.73
N PHE A 179 -1.01 13.60 37.16
CA PHE A 179 -2.28 13.42 37.88
C PHE A 179 -2.10 12.53 39.12
N VAL A 180 -1.46 11.36 38.98
CA VAL A 180 -1.24 10.44 40.11
C VAL A 180 -0.44 11.10 41.23
N VAL A 181 0.64 11.80 40.90
CA VAL A 181 1.46 12.54 41.87
C VAL A 181 0.63 13.61 42.56
N ALA A 182 -0.14 14.40 41.82
CA ALA A 182 -0.98 15.44 42.38
C ALA A 182 -2.05 14.84 43.33
N ILE A 183 -2.71 13.75 42.93
CA ILE A 183 -3.73 13.05 43.73
C ILE A 183 -3.14 12.56 45.05
N VAL A 184 -1.95 11.94 45.02
CA VAL A 184 -1.28 11.43 46.22
C VAL A 184 -0.88 12.57 47.18
N LEU A 185 -0.53 13.75 46.64
CA LEU A 185 -0.06 14.88 47.44
C LEU A 185 -1.19 15.72 48.06
N THR A 186 -2.35 15.84 47.40
CA THR A 186 -3.41 16.77 47.84
C THR A 186 -4.70 16.07 48.27
N THR A 187 -5.04 14.91 47.69
CA THR A 187 -6.39 14.35 47.82
C THR A 187 -6.43 13.24 48.88
N PRO A 188 -7.29 13.35 49.93
CA PRO A 188 -7.49 12.27 50.88
C PRO A 188 -8.20 11.09 50.19
N LEU A 189 -7.51 9.95 50.14
CA LEU A 189 -8.00 8.73 49.49
C LEU A 189 -8.99 8.01 50.40
N THR A 190 -10.28 8.21 50.12
CA THR A 190 -11.39 7.55 50.82
C THR A 190 -12.22 6.74 49.81
N PRO A 191 -13.03 5.76 50.25
CA PRO A 191 -13.91 5.01 49.35
C PRO A 191 -14.87 5.89 48.51
N ILE A 192 -15.09 7.14 48.92
CA ILE A 192 -15.95 8.11 48.23
C ILE A 192 -15.19 8.88 47.14
N THR A 193 -13.92 9.23 47.38
CA THR A 193 -13.11 10.05 46.45
C THR A 193 -12.39 9.21 45.39
N ILE A 194 -12.01 7.97 45.71
CA ILE A 194 -11.27 7.07 44.81
C ILE A 194 -11.92 6.92 43.43
N PRO A 195 -13.24 6.67 43.29
CA PRO A 195 -13.86 6.51 41.98
C PRO A 195 -13.70 7.74 41.08
N ALA A 196 -13.86 8.95 41.63
CA ALA A 196 -13.69 10.19 40.88
C ALA A 196 -12.25 10.37 40.41
N GLN A 197 -11.26 10.03 41.25
CA GLN A 197 -9.84 10.10 40.86
C GLN A 197 -9.52 9.16 39.69
N ILE A 198 -10.00 7.91 39.75
CA ILE A 198 -9.77 6.91 38.69
C ILE A 198 -10.38 7.38 37.37
N VAL A 199 -11.63 7.85 37.40
CA VAL A 199 -12.33 8.33 36.21
C VAL A 199 -11.59 9.53 35.60
N THR A 200 -11.12 10.47 36.42
CA THR A 200 -10.44 11.67 35.94
C THR A 200 -9.06 11.35 35.32
N VAL A 201 -8.28 10.46 35.94
CA VAL A 201 -7.02 9.96 35.35
C VAL A 201 -7.29 9.24 34.02
N ALA A 202 -8.29 8.35 33.99
CA ALA A 202 -8.66 7.63 32.77
C ALA A 202 -9.09 8.60 31.67
N LEU A 203 -9.91 9.61 32.00
CA LEU A 203 -10.40 10.60 31.05
C LEU A 203 -9.26 11.49 30.50
N ALA A 204 -8.25 11.80 31.31
CA ALA A 204 -7.10 12.57 30.86
C ALA A 204 -6.14 11.76 29.95
N VAL A 205 -5.93 10.47 30.24
CA VAL A 205 -4.90 9.65 29.55
C VAL A 205 -5.46 8.84 28.39
N ALA A 206 -6.67 8.30 28.52
CA ALA A 206 -7.27 7.40 27.52
C ALA A 206 -7.37 7.99 26.11
N PRO A 207 -7.68 9.29 25.91
CA PRO A 207 -7.69 9.88 24.58
C PRO A 207 -6.34 9.70 23.88
N GLY A 208 -5.23 10.17 24.48
CA GLY A 208 -3.90 10.04 23.88
C GLY A 208 -3.54 8.60 23.53
N VAL A 209 -3.78 7.65 24.45
CA VAL A 209 -3.49 6.22 24.23
C VAL A 209 -4.36 5.64 23.11
N SER A 210 -5.66 5.89 23.14
CA SER A 210 -6.59 5.39 22.11
C SER A 210 -6.26 5.94 20.72
N GLY A 211 -5.91 7.23 20.62
CA GLY A 211 -5.46 7.84 19.37
C GLY A 211 -4.24 7.12 18.80
N VAL A 212 -3.22 6.87 19.62
CA VAL A 212 -2.01 6.15 19.21
C VAL A 212 -2.33 4.74 18.72
N LEU A 213 -3.18 3.99 19.44
CA LEU A 213 -3.58 2.64 19.05
C LEU A 213 -4.35 2.63 17.72
N LEU A 214 -5.26 3.59 17.51
CA LEU A 214 -6.03 3.72 16.28
C LEU A 214 -5.13 4.00 15.07
N VAL A 215 -4.21 4.96 15.19
CA VAL A 215 -3.28 5.30 14.10
C VAL A 215 -2.34 4.13 13.81
N ALA A 216 -1.79 3.48 14.83
CA ALA A 216 -0.94 2.30 14.65
C ALA A 216 -1.68 1.15 13.95
N GLY A 217 -2.96 0.94 14.28
CA GLY A 217 -3.81 -0.06 13.62
C GLY A 217 -4.04 0.28 12.15
N PHE A 218 -4.37 1.54 11.87
CA PHE A 218 -4.63 2.02 10.51
C PHE A 218 -3.38 1.95 9.62
N GLU A 219 -2.21 2.35 10.10
CA GLU A 219 -0.95 2.23 9.35
C GLU A 219 -0.62 0.77 9.02
N ARG A 220 -0.81 -0.14 9.98
CA ARG A 220 -0.61 -1.58 9.74
C ARG A 220 -1.57 -2.12 8.71
N MET A 221 -2.82 -1.67 8.71
CA MET A 221 -3.83 -2.05 7.72
C MET A 221 -3.46 -1.51 6.33
N LEU A 222 -3.17 -0.22 6.22
CA LEU A 222 -2.80 0.41 4.94
C LEU A 222 -1.55 -0.21 4.32
N LYS A 223 -0.51 -0.51 5.12
CA LYS A 223 0.69 -1.19 4.60
C LYS A 223 0.35 -2.54 3.97
N ARG A 224 -0.54 -3.31 4.61
CA ARG A 224 -1.00 -4.60 4.08
C ARG A 224 -1.83 -4.44 2.81
N GLU A 225 -2.69 -3.42 2.76
CA GLU A 225 -3.53 -3.15 1.58
C GLU A 225 -2.72 -2.61 0.39
N LEU A 226 -1.76 -1.71 0.63
CA LEU A 226 -0.87 -1.20 -0.42
C LEU A 226 0.00 -2.30 -1.01
N ASP A 227 0.58 -3.16 -0.17
CA ASP A 227 1.36 -4.32 -0.63
C ASP A 227 0.46 -5.26 -1.44
N ARG A 228 -0.78 -5.52 -0.99
CA ARG A 228 -1.76 -6.29 -1.77
C ARG A 228 -2.07 -5.66 -3.13
N VAL A 229 -2.29 -4.34 -3.20
CA VAL A 229 -2.61 -3.62 -4.45
C VAL A 229 -1.44 -3.62 -5.42
N LEU A 230 -0.21 -3.43 -4.93
CA LEU A 230 1.00 -3.51 -5.75
C LEU A 230 1.13 -4.89 -6.38
N VAL A 231 0.91 -5.93 -5.59
CA VAL A 231 1.00 -7.32 -6.05
C VAL A 231 -0.17 -7.64 -6.99
N GLN A 232 -1.37 -7.13 -6.74
CA GLN A 232 -2.49 -7.27 -7.67
C GLN A 232 -2.26 -6.56 -9.02
N SER A 233 -1.46 -5.48 -9.04
CA SER A 233 -1.06 -4.84 -10.30
C SER A 233 -0.07 -5.65 -11.14
N THR A 234 0.63 -6.62 -10.53
CA THR A 234 1.46 -7.59 -11.27
C THR A 234 0.65 -8.74 -11.86
N VAL A 235 -0.57 -9.00 -11.36
CA VAL A 235 -1.43 -10.08 -11.88
C VAL A 235 -1.94 -9.79 -13.29
N THR A 236 -2.22 -8.52 -13.59
CA THR A 236 -2.64 -8.06 -14.92
C THR A 236 -1.47 -7.93 -15.90
N ALA A 237 -0.23 -8.23 -15.48
CA ALA A 237 0.92 -8.21 -16.36
C ALA A 237 0.84 -9.34 -17.42
N PRO A 238 1.45 -9.15 -18.61
CA PRO A 238 1.51 -10.17 -19.65
C PRO A 238 2.07 -11.52 -19.15
N ARG A 239 1.78 -12.61 -19.86
CA ARG A 239 2.15 -14.01 -19.48
C ARG A 239 3.60 -14.17 -19.01
N LEU A 240 4.49 -13.37 -19.59
CA LEU A 240 5.86 -13.17 -19.16
C LEU A 240 5.95 -11.71 -18.73
N ALA A 241 6.32 -11.49 -17.48
CA ALA A 241 6.50 -10.16 -16.93
C ALA A 241 7.99 -9.94 -16.76
N VAL A 242 8.44 -8.72 -17.04
CA VAL A 242 9.78 -8.27 -16.69
C VAL A 242 9.60 -7.45 -15.41
N GLY A 243 10.28 -7.81 -14.33
CA GLY A 243 10.16 -7.11 -13.04
C GLY A 243 10.39 -5.60 -13.17
N MET A 244 9.84 -4.79 -12.26
CA MET A 244 9.83 -3.32 -12.39
C MET A 244 11.21 -2.72 -12.70
N LEU A 245 12.27 -3.21 -12.03
CA LEU A 245 13.64 -2.73 -12.25
C LEU A 245 14.21 -3.14 -13.61
N ALA A 246 13.91 -4.36 -14.07
CA ALA A 246 14.31 -4.82 -15.39
C ALA A 246 13.46 -4.17 -16.50
N SER A 247 12.23 -3.74 -16.19
CA SER A 247 11.35 -2.98 -17.08
C SER A 247 11.88 -1.55 -17.30
N GLU A 248 12.38 -0.89 -16.24
CA GLU A 248 13.06 0.41 -16.36
C GLU A 248 14.37 0.31 -17.18
N GLU A 249 15.14 -0.75 -16.97
CA GLU A 249 16.37 -1.04 -17.72
C GLU A 249 16.07 -1.30 -19.20
N LEU A 250 15.07 -2.12 -19.50
CA LEU A 250 14.62 -2.41 -20.86
C LEU A 250 14.07 -1.15 -21.55
N ALA A 251 13.29 -0.32 -20.86
CA ALA A 251 12.78 0.95 -21.40
C ALA A 251 13.92 1.94 -21.70
N ARG A 252 14.99 1.94 -20.89
CA ARG A 252 16.18 2.76 -21.16
C ARG A 252 16.94 2.25 -22.40
N LEU A 253 17.11 0.94 -22.53
CA LEU A 253 17.76 0.33 -23.69
C LEU A 253 16.95 0.53 -24.98
N ASP A 254 15.63 0.43 -24.89
CA ASP A 254 14.70 0.68 -26.00
C ASP A 254 14.76 2.14 -26.46
N LEU A 255 14.69 3.10 -25.52
CA LEU A 255 14.87 4.51 -25.83
C LEU A 255 16.22 4.81 -26.50
N ALA A 256 17.30 4.19 -26.01
CA ALA A 256 18.63 4.35 -26.62
C ALA A 256 18.71 3.74 -28.03
N ALA A 257 17.95 2.68 -28.29
CA ALA A 257 17.82 2.09 -29.62
C ALA A 257 16.97 2.98 -30.55
N GLU A 258 15.85 3.52 -30.07
CA GLU A 258 15.01 4.48 -30.81
C GLU A 258 15.81 5.73 -31.17
N GLU A 259 16.52 6.35 -30.22
CA GLU A 259 17.35 7.53 -30.46
C GLU A 259 18.43 7.28 -31.52
N LEU A 260 19.02 6.08 -31.53
CA LEU A 260 20.01 5.69 -32.54
C LEU A 260 19.37 5.52 -33.92
N LEU A 261 18.19 4.90 -33.99
CA LEU A 261 17.44 4.71 -35.25
C LEU A 261 16.94 6.04 -35.80
N ASP A 262 16.43 6.93 -34.95
CA ASP A 262 16.00 8.28 -35.30
C ASP A 262 17.17 9.13 -35.80
N ALA A 263 18.34 9.03 -35.15
CA ALA A 263 19.53 9.75 -35.60
C ALA A 263 20.02 9.29 -36.99
N VAL A 264 19.79 8.03 -37.36
CA VAL A 264 20.04 7.51 -38.72
C VAL A 264 18.96 8.00 -39.69
N ALA A 265 17.69 7.95 -39.30
CA ALA A 265 16.56 8.35 -40.13
C ALA A 265 16.57 9.86 -40.48
N GLU A 266 16.94 10.70 -39.53
CA GLU A 266 17.09 12.16 -39.72
C GLU A 266 18.39 12.55 -40.45
N GLY A 267 19.26 11.58 -40.78
CA GLY A 267 20.53 11.81 -41.47
C GLY A 267 21.62 12.44 -40.61
N LYS A 268 21.41 12.57 -39.29
CA LYS A 268 22.42 13.04 -38.33
C LYS A 268 23.59 12.05 -38.22
N VAL A 269 23.32 10.77 -38.40
CA VAL A 269 24.30 9.69 -38.51
C VAL A 269 24.31 9.17 -39.95
N PRO A 270 25.35 9.46 -40.74
CA PRO A 270 25.41 8.99 -42.13
C PRO A 270 25.64 7.48 -42.19
N LEU A 271 24.99 6.83 -43.15
CA LEU A 271 25.28 5.47 -43.56
C LEU A 271 26.38 5.47 -44.66
N PRO A 272 27.34 4.53 -44.64
CA PRO A 272 27.50 3.42 -43.69
C PRO A 272 27.94 3.89 -42.29
N LEU A 273 27.48 3.18 -41.25
CA LEU A 273 27.78 3.51 -39.86
C LEU A 273 29.30 3.52 -39.61
N ARG A 274 29.78 4.55 -38.92
CA ARG A 274 31.17 4.60 -38.45
C ARG A 274 31.43 3.43 -37.48
N PRO A 275 32.63 2.82 -37.48
CA PRO A 275 32.93 1.64 -36.66
C PRO A 275 32.56 1.78 -35.18
N LYS A 276 32.75 2.99 -34.62
CA LYS A 276 32.41 3.29 -33.22
C LYS A 276 30.89 3.19 -32.94
N ILE A 277 30.06 3.70 -33.85
CA ILE A 277 28.59 3.66 -33.72
C ILE A 277 28.06 2.26 -34.02
N ALA A 278 28.65 1.56 -35.00
CA ALA A 278 28.33 0.17 -35.28
C ALA A 278 28.60 -0.75 -34.07
N SER A 279 29.70 -0.53 -33.35
CA SER A 279 30.01 -1.25 -32.11
C SER A 279 28.99 -0.98 -31.00
N GLN A 280 28.54 0.28 -30.86
CA GLN A 280 27.53 0.66 -29.86
C GLN A 280 26.17 0.03 -30.19
N ALA A 281 25.76 0.06 -31.46
CA ALA A 281 24.55 -0.60 -31.93
C ALA A 281 24.56 -2.11 -31.65
N SER A 282 25.70 -2.77 -31.90
CA SER A 282 25.87 -4.19 -31.60
C SER A 282 25.82 -4.50 -30.10
N GLY A 283 26.30 -3.58 -29.25
CA GLY A 283 26.20 -3.69 -27.79
C GLY A 283 24.75 -3.62 -27.32
N LEU A 284 24.03 -2.55 -27.71
CA LEU A 284 22.60 -2.37 -27.44
C LEU A 284 21.77 -3.59 -27.87
N ALA A 285 21.98 -4.08 -29.10
CA ALA A 285 21.26 -5.25 -29.60
C ALA A 285 21.54 -6.52 -28.78
N THR A 286 22.75 -6.67 -28.26
CA THR A 286 23.13 -7.82 -27.41
C THR A 286 22.47 -7.71 -26.03
N GLU A 287 22.53 -6.54 -25.40
CA GLU A 287 21.92 -6.29 -24.09
C GLU A 287 20.40 -6.44 -24.12
N LEU A 288 19.75 -5.90 -25.15
CA LEU A 288 18.31 -6.00 -25.35
C LEU A 288 17.90 -7.46 -25.58
N ARG A 289 18.69 -8.23 -26.34
CA ARG A 289 18.47 -9.68 -26.52
C ARG A 289 18.62 -10.46 -25.21
N LEU A 290 19.61 -10.12 -24.37
CA LEU A 290 19.82 -10.79 -23.09
C LEU A 290 18.65 -10.51 -22.13
N HIS A 291 18.23 -9.25 -22.01
CA HIS A 291 17.09 -8.88 -21.16
C HIS A 291 15.78 -9.52 -21.62
N LEU A 292 15.54 -9.61 -22.93
CA LEU A 292 14.36 -10.32 -23.47
C LEU A 292 14.42 -11.83 -23.23
N LEU A 293 15.61 -12.43 -23.19
CA LEU A 293 15.79 -13.85 -22.86
C LEU A 293 15.59 -14.11 -21.35
N GLU A 294 16.05 -13.20 -20.51
CA GLU A 294 15.90 -13.26 -19.05
C GLU A 294 14.44 -13.07 -18.63
N GLY A 295 13.75 -12.07 -19.20
CA GLY A 295 12.31 -11.88 -19.04
C GLY A 295 11.44 -13.04 -19.56
N ARG A 296 12.02 -13.97 -20.34
CA ARG A 296 11.34 -15.20 -20.78
C ARG A 296 11.44 -16.36 -19.79
N ARG A 297 12.21 -16.21 -18.70
CA ARG A 297 12.42 -17.24 -17.67
C ARG A 297 11.67 -16.94 -16.38
N GLU A 298 11.27 -15.69 -16.20
CA GLU A 298 10.54 -15.22 -15.01
C GLU A 298 9.07 -14.99 -15.36
N THR A 299 8.18 -15.41 -14.47
CA THR A 299 6.73 -15.26 -14.65
C THR A 299 6.19 -14.21 -13.70
N TRP A 300 4.95 -13.75 -13.96
CA TRP A 300 4.26 -12.80 -13.07
C TRP A 300 4.30 -13.23 -11.60
N LEU A 301 4.20 -14.53 -11.31
CA LEU A 301 4.19 -15.07 -9.95
C LEU A 301 5.54 -14.89 -9.25
N PHE A 302 6.64 -15.06 -9.98
CA PHE A 302 7.98 -14.83 -9.46
C PHE A 302 8.17 -13.36 -9.08
N HIS A 303 7.74 -12.43 -9.93
CA HIS A 303 7.80 -10.99 -9.64
C HIS A 303 6.86 -10.57 -8.52
N ALA A 304 5.61 -11.04 -8.53
CA ALA A 304 4.64 -10.78 -7.47
C ALA A 304 5.17 -11.18 -6.08
N VAL A 305 5.90 -12.29 -5.99
CA VAL A 305 6.49 -12.78 -4.73
C VAL A 305 7.77 -12.03 -4.38
N THR A 306 8.69 -11.85 -5.31
CA THR A 306 10.01 -11.24 -5.04
C THR A 306 9.92 -9.73 -4.79
N GLU A 307 8.98 -9.04 -5.43
CA GLU A 307 8.78 -7.59 -5.26
C GLU A 307 7.90 -7.26 -4.03
N SER A 308 7.15 -8.23 -3.51
CA SER A 308 6.35 -8.04 -2.30
C SER A 308 7.19 -8.14 -1.03
N GLU A 309 7.06 -7.14 -0.16
CA GLU A 309 7.75 -7.15 1.14
C GLU A 309 7.23 -8.26 2.06
N GLN A 310 5.94 -8.59 1.94
CA GLN A 310 5.29 -9.61 2.75
C GLN A 310 5.50 -11.03 2.20
N LEU A 311 5.37 -11.24 0.88
CA LEU A 311 5.56 -12.57 0.29
C LEU A 311 7.05 -12.93 0.17
N GLY A 312 7.93 -12.02 -0.23
CA GLY A 312 9.33 -12.32 -0.53
C GLY A 312 10.14 -12.85 0.67
N LYS A 313 9.69 -12.58 1.90
CA LYS A 313 10.33 -13.08 3.13
C LYS A 313 9.97 -14.53 3.47
N ARG A 314 8.85 -15.04 2.93
CA ARG A 314 8.24 -16.31 3.39
C ARG A 314 7.85 -17.26 2.26
N VAL A 315 7.62 -16.75 1.07
CA VAL A 315 7.18 -17.51 -0.10
C VAL A 315 8.37 -17.71 -1.03
N THR A 316 8.59 -18.96 -1.43
CA THR A 316 9.57 -19.31 -2.46
C THR A 316 8.84 -19.89 -3.66
N VAL A 317 9.21 -19.45 -4.87
CA VAL A 317 8.56 -19.87 -6.13
C VAL A 317 9.56 -20.66 -6.97
N SER A 318 9.14 -21.83 -7.44
CA SER A 318 9.88 -22.67 -8.38
C SER A 318 9.01 -22.94 -9.61
N ASP A 319 9.26 -22.22 -10.70
CA ASP A 319 8.55 -22.39 -11.97
C ASP A 319 9.55 -22.56 -13.14
N PRO A 320 10.25 -23.71 -13.22
CA PRO A 320 11.27 -23.93 -14.25
C PRO A 320 10.71 -23.98 -15.67
N GLY A 321 9.40 -24.25 -15.81
CA GLY A 321 8.70 -24.34 -17.09
C GLY A 321 7.97 -23.06 -17.50
N THR A 322 8.04 -21.99 -16.70
CA THR A 322 7.24 -20.75 -16.89
C THR A 322 5.73 -21.01 -17.03
N LEU A 323 5.23 -22.04 -16.34
CA LEU A 323 3.86 -22.52 -16.42
C LEU A 323 2.88 -21.55 -15.77
N ALA A 324 3.32 -20.72 -14.82
CA ALA A 324 2.47 -19.71 -14.20
C ALA A 324 1.94 -18.70 -15.23
N GLY A 325 2.68 -18.47 -16.32
CA GLY A 325 2.24 -17.60 -17.41
C GLY A 325 1.02 -18.13 -18.19
N LEU A 326 0.70 -19.41 -18.07
CA LEU A 326 -0.45 -20.03 -18.75
C LEU A 326 -1.77 -19.89 -17.96
N LEU A 327 -1.69 -19.56 -16.67
CA LEU A 327 -2.87 -19.33 -15.83
C LEU A 327 -3.66 -18.14 -16.36
N ASP A 328 -4.98 -18.24 -16.32
CA ASP A 328 -5.89 -17.13 -16.64
C ASP A 328 -5.97 -16.10 -15.51
N ASP A 329 -6.53 -14.92 -15.78
CA ASP A 329 -6.55 -13.80 -14.81
C ASP A 329 -7.23 -14.19 -13.48
N VAL A 330 -8.29 -15.01 -13.52
CA VAL A 330 -9.02 -15.45 -12.32
C VAL A 330 -8.16 -16.40 -11.49
N GLN A 331 -7.50 -17.35 -12.14
CA GLN A 331 -6.60 -18.31 -11.50
C GLN A 331 -5.38 -17.61 -10.89
N ARG A 332 -4.82 -16.61 -11.58
CA ARG A 332 -3.70 -15.82 -11.07
C ARG A 332 -4.08 -15.03 -9.82
N ASP A 333 -5.20 -14.30 -9.88
CA ASP A 333 -5.72 -13.54 -8.73
C ASP A 333 -6.02 -14.45 -7.54
N ALA A 334 -6.65 -15.59 -7.79
CA ALA A 334 -7.01 -16.56 -6.76
C ALA A 334 -5.77 -17.21 -6.13
N LEU A 335 -4.78 -17.60 -6.93
CA LEU A 335 -3.53 -18.19 -6.45
C LEU A 335 -2.78 -17.19 -5.58
N LEU A 336 -2.66 -15.95 -6.05
CA LEU A 336 -1.99 -14.90 -5.30
C LEU A 336 -2.72 -14.58 -3.99
N ALA A 337 -4.05 -14.52 -4.00
CA ALA A 337 -4.85 -14.33 -2.79
C ALA A 337 -4.62 -15.46 -1.77
N ALA A 338 -4.57 -16.72 -2.22
CA ALA A 338 -4.27 -17.85 -1.35
C ALA A 338 -2.86 -17.74 -0.73
N LEU A 339 -1.83 -17.41 -1.52
CA LEU A 339 -0.46 -17.19 -1.04
C LEU A 339 -0.38 -16.03 -0.03
N TRP A 340 -1.14 -14.96 -0.28
CA TRP A 340 -1.25 -13.83 0.64
C TRP A 340 -1.81 -14.25 1.99
N MET A 341 -2.86 -15.06 1.98
CA MET A 341 -3.51 -15.53 3.19
C MET A 341 -2.64 -16.52 3.98
N PHE A 342 -1.81 -17.32 3.31
CA PHE A 342 -0.79 -18.13 4.00
C PHE A 342 0.31 -17.28 4.64
N GLY A 343 0.69 -16.17 3.99
CA GLY A 343 1.69 -15.23 4.50
C GLY A 343 1.17 -14.25 5.56
N ALA A 344 -0.14 -14.04 5.64
CA ALA A 344 -0.80 -13.14 6.58
C ALA A 344 -1.02 -13.81 7.95
N ASP A 345 -1.09 -12.99 9.00
CA ASP A 345 -1.57 -13.39 10.33
C ASP A 345 -3.03 -12.90 10.48
N PRO A 346 -4.02 -13.73 10.10
CA PRO A 346 -5.41 -13.42 10.40
C PRO A 346 -5.63 -13.69 11.89
N LEU A 347 -5.64 -12.61 12.68
CA LEU A 347 -6.27 -12.56 14.01
C LEU A 347 -5.71 -13.59 15.03
N GLY A 348 -4.40 -13.82 15.05
CA GLY A 348 -3.74 -14.60 16.10
C GLY A 348 -3.53 -16.08 15.78
N SER A 349 -3.74 -16.49 14.53
CA SER A 349 -3.22 -17.76 14.03
C SER A 349 -1.77 -17.54 13.61
N ALA A 350 -0.82 -18.19 14.30
CA ALA A 350 0.60 -18.07 13.97
C ALA A 350 0.79 -18.25 12.45
N PRO A 351 1.42 -17.29 11.75
CA PRO A 351 1.58 -17.35 10.30
C PRO A 351 2.41 -18.56 9.88
N ALA A 352 2.30 -18.96 8.62
CA ALA A 352 3.18 -19.99 8.07
C ALA A 352 4.65 -19.60 8.27
N GLU A 353 5.48 -20.56 8.66
CA GLU A 353 6.92 -20.37 8.82
C GLU A 353 7.58 -20.14 7.45
N SER A 354 7.18 -20.96 6.48
CA SER A 354 7.57 -20.83 5.07
C SER A 354 6.52 -21.45 4.16
N VAL A 355 6.36 -20.89 2.97
CA VAL A 355 5.50 -21.41 1.90
C VAL A 355 6.39 -21.64 0.68
N SER A 356 6.38 -22.84 0.11
CA SER A 356 7.03 -23.12 -1.17
C SER A 356 5.98 -23.48 -2.20
N VAL A 357 6.03 -22.80 -3.35
CA VAL A 357 5.13 -22.99 -4.47
C VAL A 357 5.95 -23.52 -5.64
N ALA A 358 5.61 -24.71 -6.12
CA ALA A 358 6.24 -25.32 -7.27
C ALA A 358 5.21 -25.53 -8.38
N LEU A 359 5.54 -25.11 -9.60
CA LEU A 359 4.74 -25.39 -10.79
C LEU A 359 5.48 -26.42 -11.65
N GLY A 360 4.83 -27.55 -11.94
CA GLY A 360 5.37 -28.63 -12.76
C GLY A 360 6.04 -29.78 -11.97
N PRO A 361 6.65 -30.75 -12.68
CA PRO A 361 6.73 -30.84 -14.14
C PRO A 361 5.41 -31.28 -14.79
N MET A 362 5.15 -30.78 -16.00
CA MET A 362 4.08 -31.29 -16.86
C MET A 362 4.41 -32.73 -17.23
N THR A 363 3.84 -33.69 -16.51
CA THR A 363 4.04 -35.11 -16.82
C THR A 363 3.09 -35.44 -17.97
N SER A 364 3.58 -35.34 -19.20
CA SER A 364 2.90 -35.68 -20.47
C SER A 364 1.37 -35.46 -20.48
N ALA A 365 0.97 -34.22 -20.78
CA ALA A 365 -0.38 -33.84 -21.23
C ALA A 365 -1.53 -34.60 -20.56
N THR A 366 -1.72 -34.38 -19.26
CA THR A 366 -3.00 -34.68 -18.62
C THR A 366 -4.00 -33.67 -19.18
N ILE A 367 -4.60 -34.03 -20.31
CA ILE A 367 -5.68 -33.25 -20.90
C ILE A 367 -6.93 -33.58 -20.10
N ASP A 368 -7.63 -32.56 -19.62
CA ASP A 368 -8.90 -32.79 -18.94
C ASP A 368 -9.95 -33.34 -19.94
N GLY A 369 -11.11 -33.78 -19.45
CA GLY A 369 -12.17 -34.30 -20.31
C GLY A 369 -12.72 -33.27 -21.33
N HIS A 370 -12.21 -32.05 -21.35
CA HIS A 370 -12.62 -30.92 -22.20
C HIS A 370 -11.50 -30.38 -23.08
N GLY A 371 -10.36 -31.08 -23.20
CA GLY A 371 -9.26 -30.66 -24.09
C GLY A 371 -8.29 -29.64 -23.49
N ARG A 372 -8.46 -29.27 -22.21
CA ARG A 372 -7.59 -28.29 -21.53
C ARG A 372 -6.35 -28.96 -20.98
N THR A 373 -5.24 -28.23 -20.95
CA THR A 373 -3.98 -28.73 -20.39
C THR A 373 -4.00 -28.55 -18.87
N LEU A 374 -3.63 -29.58 -18.10
CA LEU A 374 -3.52 -29.46 -16.65
C LEU A 374 -2.09 -29.05 -16.25
N VAL A 375 -1.99 -27.93 -15.54
CA VAL A 375 -0.76 -27.45 -14.89
C VAL A 375 -0.79 -27.87 -13.43
N PRO A 376 0.12 -28.74 -12.98
CA PRO A 376 0.19 -29.14 -11.58
C PRO A 376 0.89 -28.05 -10.77
N VAL A 377 0.24 -27.61 -9.70
CA VAL A 377 0.78 -26.65 -8.73
C VAL A 377 0.85 -27.33 -7.37
N VAL A 378 2.01 -27.35 -6.75
CA VAL A 378 2.23 -27.89 -5.42
C VAL A 378 2.58 -26.75 -4.47
N ILE A 379 1.77 -26.58 -3.43
CA ILE A 379 2.00 -25.62 -2.35
C ILE A 379 2.32 -26.42 -1.09
N GLU A 380 3.52 -26.22 -0.56
CA GLU A 380 3.93 -26.81 0.72
C GLU A 380 4.08 -25.70 1.76
N VAL A 381 3.37 -25.85 2.86
CA VAL A 381 3.23 -24.84 3.92
C VAL A 381 3.76 -25.41 5.22
N ALA A 382 4.90 -24.91 5.68
CA ALA A 382 5.54 -25.33 6.92
C ALA A 382 4.97 -24.57 8.14
N GLY A 383 4.84 -25.27 9.27
CA GLY A 383 4.45 -24.68 10.55
C GLY A 383 2.94 -24.49 10.76
N LEU A 384 2.11 -24.88 9.78
CA LEU A 384 0.65 -24.84 9.88
C LEU A 384 0.05 -26.25 9.91
N LYS A 385 -1.07 -26.38 10.63
CA LYS A 385 -1.95 -27.56 10.58
C LYS A 385 -3.16 -27.22 9.71
N ARG A 386 -3.71 -28.20 9.00
CA ARG A 386 -4.89 -28.05 8.14
C ARG A 386 -6.05 -27.30 8.82
N ASN A 387 -6.32 -27.59 10.08
CA ASN A 387 -7.41 -26.98 10.86
C ASN A 387 -7.18 -25.51 11.25
N ARG A 388 -5.98 -24.97 11.01
CA ARG A 388 -5.62 -23.57 11.23
C ARG A 388 -5.50 -22.77 9.93
N VAL A 389 -5.73 -23.42 8.78
CA VAL A 389 -5.81 -22.73 7.49
C VAL A 389 -7.16 -22.03 7.42
N ASP A 390 -7.14 -20.73 7.13
CA ASP A 390 -8.35 -19.90 7.04
C ASP A 390 -9.30 -20.44 5.95
N PRO A 391 -10.63 -20.49 6.21
CA PRO A 391 -11.61 -20.95 5.22
C PRO A 391 -11.53 -20.27 3.85
N GLY A 392 -11.19 -18.98 3.82
CA GLY A 392 -11.06 -18.22 2.58
C GLY A 392 -9.87 -18.64 1.73
N VAL A 393 -8.85 -19.30 2.31
CA VAL A 393 -7.78 -19.94 1.53
C VAL A 393 -8.35 -21.06 0.68
N TRP A 394 -9.19 -21.92 1.26
CA TRP A 394 -9.79 -23.04 0.53
C TRP A 394 -10.72 -22.55 -0.57
N GLU A 395 -11.46 -21.45 -0.34
CA GLU A 395 -12.29 -20.81 -1.36
C GLU A 395 -11.46 -20.20 -2.50
N ALA A 396 -10.31 -19.58 -2.17
CA ALA A 396 -9.39 -19.07 -3.17
C ALA A 396 -8.78 -20.22 -3.99
N LEU A 397 -8.33 -21.29 -3.34
CA LEU A 397 -7.76 -22.46 -4.02
C LEU A 397 -8.77 -23.16 -4.94
N ASP A 398 -10.06 -23.20 -4.58
CA ASP A 398 -11.13 -23.74 -5.41
C ASP A 398 -11.30 -22.99 -6.73
N LYS A 399 -10.99 -21.68 -6.75
CA LYS A 399 -10.99 -20.83 -7.95
C LYS A 399 -9.75 -21.03 -8.82
N VAL A 400 -8.65 -21.53 -8.26
CA VAL A 400 -7.41 -21.84 -8.99
C VAL A 400 -7.56 -23.15 -9.77
N GLY A 401 -8.09 -24.19 -9.13
CA GLY A 401 -8.24 -25.50 -9.74
C GLY A 401 -8.70 -26.56 -8.76
N ARG A 402 -8.76 -27.82 -9.21
CA ARG A 402 -9.11 -28.94 -8.32
C ARG A 402 -7.93 -29.22 -7.41
N TYR A 403 -8.13 -29.13 -6.10
CA TYR A 403 -7.08 -29.36 -5.13
C TYR A 403 -7.30 -30.65 -4.33
N SER A 404 -6.19 -31.24 -3.90
CA SER A 404 -6.12 -32.27 -2.88
C SER A 404 -5.13 -31.83 -1.80
N ASP A 405 -5.43 -32.15 -0.56
CA ASP A 405 -4.58 -31.75 0.56
C ASP A 405 -4.10 -32.98 1.35
N SER A 406 -2.84 -32.94 1.76
CA SER A 406 -2.23 -33.93 2.62
C SER A 406 -1.45 -33.25 3.73
N THR A 407 -1.48 -33.81 4.93
CA THR A 407 -0.70 -33.29 6.06
C THR A 407 0.36 -34.32 6.42
N ALA A 408 1.63 -33.97 6.26
CA ALA A 408 2.75 -34.84 6.60
C ALA A 408 3.84 -34.03 7.33
N LYS A 409 4.40 -34.59 8.41
CA LYS A 409 5.55 -34.01 9.14
C LYS A 409 5.37 -32.55 9.61
N GLY A 410 4.14 -32.11 9.89
CA GLY A 410 3.89 -30.73 10.35
C GLY A 410 3.88 -29.68 9.23
N ALA A 411 3.89 -30.12 7.97
CA ALA A 411 3.61 -29.30 6.80
C ALA A 411 2.28 -29.73 6.15
N VAL A 412 1.54 -28.75 5.63
CA VAL A 412 0.38 -28.98 4.77
C VAL A 412 0.87 -28.92 3.34
N ARG A 413 0.68 -30.01 2.59
CA ARG A 413 0.98 -30.09 1.17
C ARG A 413 -0.34 -30.10 0.41
N ILE A 414 -0.49 -29.13 -0.48
CA ILE A 414 -1.68 -28.92 -1.31
C ILE A 414 -1.24 -29.13 -2.75
N GLU A 415 -1.88 -30.06 -3.44
CA GLU A 415 -1.64 -30.34 -4.85
C GLU A 415 -2.87 -29.87 -5.62
N ILE A 416 -2.67 -29.01 -6.61
CA ILE A 416 -3.73 -28.34 -7.38
C ILE A 416 -3.53 -28.65 -8.86
N ASP A 417 -4.56 -29.19 -9.48
CA ASP A 417 -4.62 -29.39 -10.93
C ASP A 417 -5.35 -28.21 -11.57
N CYS A 418 -4.57 -27.31 -12.19
CA CYS A 418 -5.08 -26.11 -12.83
C CYS A 418 -5.36 -26.38 -14.31
N ALA A 419 -6.63 -26.35 -14.72
CA ALA A 419 -7.00 -26.49 -16.13
C ALA A 419 -6.78 -25.16 -16.87
N VAL A 420 -5.84 -25.14 -17.80
CA VAL A 420 -5.51 -23.98 -18.65
C VAL A 420 -5.81 -24.28 -20.11
N GLU A 421 -6.15 -23.24 -20.87
CA GLU A 421 -6.37 -23.38 -22.30
C GLU A 421 -5.08 -23.84 -23.00
N ASN A 422 -5.23 -24.80 -23.91
CA ASN A 422 -4.09 -25.38 -24.60
C ASN A 422 -3.41 -24.29 -25.47
N PRO A 423 -2.12 -23.99 -25.26
CA PRO A 423 -1.42 -22.96 -26.02
C PRO A 423 -1.39 -23.25 -27.53
N VAL A 424 -1.54 -24.52 -27.93
CA VAL A 424 -1.60 -24.93 -29.34
C VAL A 424 -2.94 -24.56 -30.00
N ASP A 425 -4.02 -24.55 -29.23
CA ASP A 425 -5.36 -24.23 -29.74
C ASP A 425 -5.65 -22.71 -29.70
N ALA A 426 -5.10 -21.99 -28.72
CA ALA A 426 -5.22 -20.53 -28.61
C ALA A 426 -4.56 -19.75 -29.77
N ALA A 427 -3.64 -20.37 -30.52
CA ALA A 427 -2.96 -19.76 -31.67
C ALA A 427 -3.71 -19.92 -33.01
N ARG A 428 -4.86 -20.61 -33.04
CA ARG A 428 -5.68 -20.73 -34.24
C ARG A 428 -6.69 -19.57 -34.30
N PRO A 429 -6.67 -18.72 -35.36
CA PRO A 429 -7.75 -17.77 -35.58
C PRO A 429 -9.06 -18.54 -35.84
N SER A 430 -10.14 -18.08 -35.19
CA SER A 430 -11.52 -18.57 -35.36
C SER A 430 -12.07 -18.31 -36.74
#